data_AF-A0A814K1K4-F1
#
_entry.id   AF-A0A814K1K4-F1
#
_cell.length_a   1.000
_cell.length_b   1.000
_cell.length_c   1.000
_cell.angle_alpha   90.00
_cell.angle_beta   90.00
_cell.angle_gamma   90.00
#
_symmetry.space_group_name_H-M   'P 1'
#
loop_
_entity.id
_entity.type
_entity.pdbx_description
1 polymer ?
#
loop_
_entity_poly.entity_id
_entity_poly.type
_entity_poly.pdbx_seq_one_letter_code
_entity_poly.pdbx_strand_id
1 'polypeptide(L)'
;MESIDYLIFCQWLLTILILLPPVFLNWYTKISTEKYCLVPYTNLLAETYHIVVIYLIPLICIAIIYIKITTFIRNSSHVSLFILEKRQRQRNIRDLTVLKRIIILMLILTSLRLPATVFMIYDAIIGNLYPYTFAIVGLTTSICLIFVALLTIHITPQLRKNIFIFHNRRNNQINVQVIPQLDLPMNTHIETIQ
;
A
#
# COMPACT_ATOMS: atom_id res chain seq x y z
N MET A 1 -13.44 10.01 18.36
CA MET A 1 -12.02 9.66 18.14
C MET A 1 -11.76 8.23 18.57
N GLU A 2 -12.34 7.79 19.70
CA GLU A 2 -12.25 6.43 20.26
C GLU A 2 -12.58 5.27 19.29
N SER A 3 -13.48 5.47 18.31
CA SER A 3 -13.86 4.40 17.39
C SER A 3 -12.77 4.01 16.39
N ILE A 4 -11.90 4.95 15.98
CA ILE A 4 -10.84 4.67 15.00
C ILE A 4 -9.71 3.90 15.69
N ASP A 5 -9.34 4.30 16.90
CA ASP A 5 -8.27 3.67 17.67
C ASP A 5 -8.63 2.21 18.00
N TYR A 6 -9.89 1.96 18.34
CA TYR A 6 -10.40 0.60 18.55
C TYR A 6 -10.31 -0.28 17.29
N LEU A 7 -10.66 0.27 16.11
CA LEU A 7 -10.57 -0.46 14.84
C LEU A 7 -9.12 -0.82 14.51
N ILE A 8 -8.19 0.11 14.71
CA ILE A 8 -6.75 -0.12 14.50
C ILE A 8 -6.27 -1.22 15.45
N PHE A 9 -6.61 -1.14 16.73
CA PHE A 9 -6.24 -2.15 17.72
C PHE A 9 -6.77 -3.54 17.34
N CYS A 10 -8.05 -3.65 16.94
CA CYS A 10 -8.64 -4.90 16.50
C CYS A 10 -7.94 -5.47 15.26
N GLN A 11 -7.57 -4.62 14.30
CA GLN A 11 -6.83 -5.05 13.12
C GLN A 11 -5.46 -5.64 13.48
N TRP A 12 -4.74 -5.00 14.42
CA TRP A 12 -3.46 -5.53 14.92
C TRP A 12 -3.64 -6.87 15.63
N LEU A 13 -4.62 -6.97 16.53
CA LEU A 13 -4.92 -8.21 17.24
C LEU A 13 -5.27 -9.35 16.26
N LEU A 14 -6.10 -9.07 15.26
CA LEU A 14 -6.46 -10.02 14.22
C LEU A 14 -5.23 -10.46 13.41
N THR A 15 -4.34 -9.52 13.07
CA THR A 15 -3.10 -9.82 12.34
C THR A 15 -2.20 -10.76 13.15
N ILE A 16 -2.03 -10.50 14.44
CA ILE A 16 -1.26 -11.37 15.35
C ILE A 16 -1.91 -12.75 15.43
N LEU A 17 -3.24 -12.81 15.59
CA LEU A 17 -3.98 -14.07 15.67
C LEU A 17 -3.84 -14.91 14.38
N ILE A 18 -3.82 -14.27 13.21
CA ILE A 18 -3.64 -14.93 11.91
C ILE A 18 -2.21 -15.48 11.73
N LEU A 19 -1.21 -14.78 12.26
CA LEU A 19 0.21 -15.17 12.15
C LEU A 19 0.63 -16.20 13.20
N LEU A 20 -0.20 -16.43 14.23
CA LEU A 20 0.09 -17.34 15.33
C LEU A 20 0.18 -18.83 14.90
N PRO A 21 -0.76 -19.38 14.10
CA PRO A 21 -0.78 -20.81 13.80
C PRO A 21 0.49 -21.33 13.11
N PRO A 22 1.08 -20.65 12.12
CA PRO A 22 2.36 -21.06 11.54
C PRO A 22 3.51 -21.22 12.56
N VAL A 23 3.50 -20.41 13.62
CA VAL A 23 4.50 -20.46 14.69
C VAL A 23 4.24 -21.67 15.60
N PHE A 24 2.99 -21.84 16.07
CA PHE A 24 2.64 -22.93 17.00
C PHE A 24 2.65 -24.32 16.34
N LEU A 25 2.43 -24.40 15.03
CA LEU A 25 2.45 -25.65 14.26
C LEU A 25 3.85 -26.00 13.72
N ASN A 26 4.88 -25.23 14.08
CA ASN A 26 6.27 -25.43 13.64
C ASN A 26 6.43 -25.53 12.11
N TRP A 27 5.66 -24.72 11.36
CA TRP A 27 5.76 -24.72 9.89
C TRP A 27 7.04 -24.07 9.37
N TYR A 28 7.68 -23.23 10.18
CA TYR A 28 8.98 -22.64 9.88
C TYR A 28 10.07 -23.67 10.13
N THR A 29 10.82 -23.98 9.08
CA THR A 29 11.97 -24.88 9.14
C THR A 29 13.22 -24.13 8.67
N LYS A 30 14.38 -24.53 9.19
CA LYS A 30 15.66 -24.02 8.71
C LYS A 30 16.01 -24.77 7.42
N ILE A 31 16.05 -24.06 6.31
CA ILE A 31 16.45 -24.64 5.02
C ILE A 31 17.97 -24.82 5.03
N SER A 32 18.48 -25.98 4.60
CA SER A 32 19.91 -26.30 4.65
C SER A 32 20.78 -25.37 3.79
N THR A 33 20.22 -24.79 2.73
CA THR A 33 20.90 -23.87 1.82
C THR A 33 20.93 -22.43 2.32
N GLU A 34 20.15 -22.08 3.35
CA GLU A 34 19.94 -20.70 3.77
C GLU A 34 20.13 -20.52 5.28
N LYS A 35 20.57 -19.33 5.71
CA LYS A 35 20.85 -19.04 7.13
C LYS A 35 19.62 -18.59 7.93
N TYR A 36 18.42 -18.68 7.35
CA TYR A 36 17.18 -18.18 7.93
C TYR A 36 16.06 -19.22 7.87
N CYS A 37 15.03 -19.03 8.70
CA CYS A 37 13.89 -19.94 8.79
C CYS A 37 12.79 -19.49 7.82
N LEU A 38 12.29 -20.44 7.04
CA LEU A 38 11.20 -20.22 6.08
C LEU A 38 10.22 -21.38 6.14
N VAL A 39 9.04 -21.16 5.57
CA VAL A 39 8.14 -22.27 5.23
C VAL A 39 8.67 -22.94 3.97
N PRO A 40 8.93 -24.25 4.00
CA PRO A 40 9.37 -24.96 2.80
C PRO A 40 8.19 -25.12 1.84
N TYR A 41 8.43 -24.95 0.53
CA TYR A 41 7.38 -25.12 -0.50
C TYR A 41 6.80 -26.54 -0.55
N THR A 42 7.52 -27.52 -0.01
CA THR A 42 7.07 -28.90 0.15
C THR A 42 5.90 -29.02 1.15
N ASN A 43 5.75 -28.07 2.08
CA ASN A 43 4.63 -28.05 3.02
C ASN A 43 3.43 -27.32 2.42
N LEU A 44 2.71 -28.02 1.53
CA LEU A 44 1.53 -27.50 0.83
C LEU A 44 0.46 -26.96 1.79
N LEU A 45 0.31 -27.55 2.98
CA LEU A 45 -0.67 -27.10 3.97
C LEU A 45 -0.33 -25.70 4.49
N ALA A 46 0.92 -25.47 4.86
CA ALA A 46 1.38 -24.18 5.37
C ALA A 46 1.32 -23.09 4.30
N GLU A 47 1.75 -23.39 3.07
CA GLU A 47 1.65 -22.46 1.95
C GLU A 47 0.21 -22.13 1.58
N THR A 48 -0.66 -23.16 1.50
CA THR A 48 -2.10 -22.95 1.22
C THR A 48 -2.76 -22.11 2.30
N TYR A 49 -2.43 -22.34 3.58
CA TYR A 49 -2.91 -21.51 4.68
C TYR A 49 -2.53 -20.03 4.48
N HIS A 50 -1.27 -19.74 4.18
CA HIS A 50 -0.83 -18.37 3.93
C HIS A 50 -1.55 -17.75 2.73
N ILE A 51 -1.69 -18.48 1.63
CA ILE A 51 -2.39 -18.01 0.43
C ILE A 51 -3.85 -17.66 0.76
N VAL A 52 -4.55 -18.55 1.46
CA VAL A 52 -5.97 -18.37 1.76
C VAL A 52 -6.18 -17.23 2.76
N VAL A 53 -5.48 -17.27 3.89
CA VAL A 53 -5.77 -16.37 5.02
C VAL A 53 -5.22 -14.97 4.79
N ILE A 54 -4.02 -14.84 4.22
CA ILE A 54 -3.37 -13.53 4.03
C ILE A 54 -3.86 -12.84 2.76
N TYR A 55 -4.25 -13.59 1.72
CA TYR A 55 -4.57 -13.01 0.42
C TYR A 55 -6.03 -13.22 0.01
N LEU A 56 -6.51 -14.46 -0.05
CA LEU A 56 -7.82 -14.77 -0.60
C LEU A 56 -8.97 -14.19 0.24
N ILE A 57 -8.91 -14.36 1.57
CA ILE A 57 -9.96 -13.86 2.48
C ILE A 57 -10.07 -12.33 2.39
N PRO A 58 -8.98 -11.53 2.56
CA PRO A 58 -9.05 -10.08 2.39
C PRO A 58 -9.57 -9.65 1.02
N LEU A 59 -9.18 -10.36 -0.05
CA LEU A 59 -9.64 -10.08 -1.41
C LEU A 59 -11.16 -10.28 -1.55
N ILE A 60 -11.68 -11.40 -1.04
CA ILE A 60 -13.12 -11.68 -1.05
C ILE A 60 -13.88 -10.65 -0.23
N CYS A 61 -13.40 -10.31 0.97
CA CYS A 61 -14.03 -9.29 1.81
C CYS A 61 -14.11 -7.93 1.10
N ILE A 62 -13.03 -7.49 0.46
CA ILE A 62 -13.00 -6.23 -0.31
C ILE A 62 -13.95 -6.30 -1.51
N ALA A 63 -13.99 -7.43 -2.23
CA ALA A 63 -14.89 -7.62 -3.35
C ALA A 63 -16.37 -7.58 -2.92
N ILE A 64 -16.72 -8.18 -1.77
CA ILE A 64 -18.08 -8.11 -1.21
C ILE A 64 -18.45 -6.67 -0.85
N ILE A 65 -17.55 -5.96 -0.16
CA ILE A 65 -17.75 -4.54 0.17
C ILE A 65 -17.94 -3.72 -1.11
N TYR A 66 -17.16 -4.00 -2.16
CA TYR A 66 -17.28 -3.35 -3.45
C TYR A 66 -18.65 -3.55 -4.10
N ILE A 67 -19.12 -4.80 -4.14
CA ILE A 67 -20.42 -5.14 -4.71
C ILE A 67 -21.54 -4.45 -3.92
N LYS A 68 -21.45 -4.42 -2.59
CA LYS A 68 -22.43 -3.76 -1.72
C LYS A 68 -22.47 -2.25 -1.94
N ILE A 69 -21.32 -1.58 -2.00
CA ILE A 69 -21.23 -0.13 -2.28
C ILE A 69 -21.82 0.17 -3.67
N THR A 70 -21.42 -0.58 -4.69
CA THR A 70 -21.90 -0.39 -6.07
C THR A 70 -23.41 -0.61 -6.17
N THR A 71 -23.94 -1.64 -5.51
CA THR A 71 -25.38 -1.92 -5.46
C THR A 71 -26.14 -0.82 -4.74
N PHE A 72 -25.62 -0.32 -3.61
CA PHE A 72 -26.21 0.80 -2.87
C PHE A 72 -26.25 2.08 -3.70
N ILE A 73 -25.17 2.40 -4.43
CA ILE A 73 -25.13 3.57 -5.32
C ILE A 73 -26.17 3.43 -6.43
N ARG A 74 -26.28 2.25 -7.06
CA ARG A 74 -27.25 2.00 -8.14
C ARG A 74 -28.69 2.11 -7.67
N ASN A 75 -29.00 1.60 -6.47
CA ASN A 75 -30.36 1.68 -5.93
C ASN A 75 -30.70 3.11 -5.50
N SER A 76 -29.73 3.83 -4.92
CA SER A 76 -29.93 5.22 -4.49
C SER A 76 -30.17 6.17 -5.67
N SER A 77 -29.53 5.94 -6.83
CA SER A 77 -29.72 6.79 -8.01
C SER A 77 -31.13 6.77 -8.58
N HIS A 78 -31.92 5.71 -8.34
CA HIS A 78 -33.30 5.66 -8.82
C HIS A 78 -34.30 6.43 -7.95
N VAL A 79 -33.98 6.64 -6.66
CA VAL A 79 -34.93 7.21 -5.68
C VAL A 79 -34.72 8.72 -5.45
N SER A 80 -33.50 9.24 -5.63
CA SER A 80 -33.16 10.64 -5.31
C SER A 80 -33.17 11.56 -6.55
N LEU A 81 -34.33 11.77 -7.17
CA LEU A 81 -34.43 12.42 -8.48
C LEU A 81 -34.43 13.97 -8.49
N PHE A 82 -34.48 14.69 -7.36
CA PHE A 82 -34.73 16.15 -7.46
C PHE A 82 -33.86 17.16 -6.67
N ILE A 83 -33.35 16.90 -5.45
CA ILE A 83 -32.68 18.01 -4.69
C ILE A 83 -31.39 17.59 -3.95
N LEU A 84 -31.24 16.33 -3.52
CA LEU A 84 -30.06 15.86 -2.77
C LEU A 84 -28.90 15.34 -3.65
N GLU A 85 -29.05 15.43 -4.97
CA GLU A 85 -28.25 14.68 -5.93
C GLU A 85 -26.80 15.16 -6.03
N LYS A 86 -26.55 16.48 -6.01
CA LYS A 86 -25.20 17.04 -6.27
C LYS A 86 -24.19 16.69 -5.17
N ARG A 87 -24.53 16.88 -3.88
CA ARG A 87 -23.62 16.57 -2.76
C ARG A 87 -23.42 15.07 -2.59
N GLN A 88 -24.47 14.27 -2.75
CA GLN A 88 -24.39 12.82 -2.60
C GLN A 88 -23.59 12.17 -3.74
N ARG A 89 -23.79 12.63 -4.98
CA ARG A 89 -23.01 12.18 -6.15
C ARG A 89 -21.52 12.48 -5.98
N GLN A 90 -21.16 13.64 -5.44
CA GLN A 90 -19.75 13.99 -5.22
C GLN A 90 -19.09 13.11 -4.15
N ARG A 91 -19.81 12.75 -3.07
CA ARG A 91 -19.32 11.77 -2.08
C ARG A 91 -19.15 10.38 -2.69
N ASN A 92 -20.14 9.91 -3.45
CA ASN A 92 -20.09 8.61 -4.11
C ASN A 92 -18.93 8.51 -5.13
N ILE A 93 -18.67 9.56 -5.90
CA ILE A 93 -17.53 9.61 -6.84
C ILE A 93 -16.20 9.49 -6.09
N ARG A 94 -16.07 10.18 -4.95
CA ARG A 94 -14.87 10.10 -4.11
C ARG A 94 -14.69 8.69 -3.56
N ASP A 95 -15.75 8.09 -3.02
CA ASP A 95 -15.70 6.78 -2.39
C ASP A 95 -15.43 5.69 -3.44
N LEU A 96 -16.03 5.78 -4.64
CA LEU A 96 -15.74 4.91 -5.78
C LEU A 96 -14.29 5.06 -6.28
N THR A 97 -13.75 6.28 -6.25
CA THR A 97 -12.35 6.54 -6.59
C THR A 97 -11.40 5.89 -5.58
N VAL A 98 -11.68 6.01 -4.28
CA VAL A 98 -10.91 5.35 -3.22
C VAL A 98 -10.96 3.83 -3.41
N LEU A 99 -12.15 3.30 -3.66
CA LEU A 99 -12.39 1.88 -3.81
C LEU A 99 -11.71 1.29 -5.06
N LYS A 100 -11.78 1.98 -6.22
CA LYS A 100 -11.04 1.58 -7.43
C LYS A 100 -9.54 1.48 -7.17
N ARG A 101 -9.00 2.38 -6.34
CA ARG A 101 -7.58 2.37 -5.96
C ARG A 101 -7.23 1.19 -5.05
N ILE A 102 -8.10 0.85 -4.10
CA ILE A 102 -7.95 -0.35 -3.26
C ILE A 102 -7.94 -1.61 -4.15
N ILE A 103 -8.83 -1.69 -5.14
CA ILE A 103 -8.85 -2.82 -6.08
C ILE A 103 -7.55 -2.92 -6.89
N ILE A 104 -7.04 -1.81 -7.42
CA ILE A 104 -5.76 -1.79 -8.15
C ILE A 104 -4.63 -2.28 -7.24
N LEU A 105 -4.58 -1.81 -5.99
CA LEU A 105 -3.59 -2.26 -5.02
C LEU A 105 -3.68 -3.76 -4.76
N MET A 106 -4.89 -4.28 -4.57
CA MET A 106 -5.13 -5.70 -4.35
C MET A 106 -4.75 -6.55 -5.57
N LEU A 107 -5.06 -6.11 -6.78
CA LEU A 107 -4.64 -6.79 -8.01
C LEU A 107 -3.12 -6.88 -8.10
N ILE A 108 -2.41 -5.80 -7.78
CA ILE A 108 -0.95 -5.77 -7.79
C ILE A 108 -0.37 -6.71 -6.72
N LEU A 109 -0.93 -6.69 -5.51
CA LEU A 109 -0.56 -7.61 -4.43
C LEU A 109 -0.84 -9.09 -4.77
N THR A 110 -1.90 -9.36 -5.54
CA THR A 110 -2.24 -10.73 -5.96
C THR A 110 -1.31 -11.20 -7.08
N SER A 111 -1.05 -10.35 -8.08
CA SER A 111 -0.08 -10.63 -9.14
C SER A 111 1.32 -10.88 -8.61
N LEU A 112 1.67 -10.29 -7.45
CA LEU A 112 2.94 -10.53 -6.77
C LEU A 112 3.12 -11.99 -6.32
N ARG A 113 2.04 -12.67 -5.96
CA ARG A 113 2.11 -14.05 -5.50
C ARG A 113 2.12 -15.06 -6.64
N LEU A 114 1.82 -14.65 -7.87
CA LEU A 114 1.83 -15.54 -9.02
C LEU A 114 3.16 -16.29 -9.19
N PRO A 115 4.35 -15.62 -9.14
CA PRO A 115 5.62 -16.33 -9.21
C PRO A 115 5.78 -17.40 -8.13
N ALA A 116 5.42 -17.10 -6.88
CA ALA A 116 5.48 -18.06 -5.78
C ALA A 116 4.54 -19.26 -6.03
N THR A 117 3.32 -19.01 -6.50
CA THR A 117 2.39 -20.10 -6.84
C THR A 117 2.87 -20.94 -8.01
N VAL A 118 3.52 -20.34 -9.02
CA VAL A 118 4.10 -21.05 -10.16
C VAL A 118 5.24 -21.94 -9.69
N PHE A 119 6.13 -21.45 -8.82
CA PHE A 119 7.20 -22.26 -8.26
C PHE A 119 6.70 -23.39 -7.36
N MET A 120 5.63 -23.15 -6.60
CA MET A 120 4.99 -24.20 -5.78
C MET A 120 4.38 -25.29 -6.66
N ILE A 121 3.69 -24.93 -7.75
CA ILE A 121 3.16 -25.90 -8.71
C ILE A 121 4.30 -26.67 -9.40
N TYR A 122 5.38 -25.96 -9.78
CA TYR A 122 6.56 -26.57 -10.38
C TYR A 122 7.20 -27.60 -9.44
N ASP A 123 7.40 -27.24 -8.16
CA ASP A 123 7.92 -28.14 -7.12
C ASP A 123 7.00 -29.34 -6.90
N ALA A 124 5.69 -29.13 -6.87
CA ALA A 124 4.72 -30.22 -6.71
C ALA A 124 4.73 -31.23 -7.88
N ILE A 125 5.07 -30.80 -9.10
CA ILE A 125 5.12 -31.67 -10.29
C ILE A 125 6.47 -32.39 -10.40
N ILE A 126 7.57 -31.67 -10.21
CA ILE A 126 8.93 -32.19 -10.48
C ILE A 126 9.58 -32.78 -9.23
N GLY A 127 9.14 -32.36 -8.04
CA GLY A 127 9.74 -32.75 -6.76
C GLY A 127 11.13 -32.14 -6.51
N ASN A 128 11.52 -31.14 -7.30
CA ASN A 128 12.79 -30.43 -7.13
C ASN A 128 12.61 -28.93 -7.37
N LEU A 129 12.94 -28.14 -6.34
CA LEU A 129 12.86 -26.70 -6.38
C LEU A 129 14.17 -26.11 -6.95
N TYR A 130 14.03 -25.14 -7.85
CA TYR A 130 15.19 -24.42 -8.36
C TYR A 130 15.89 -23.63 -7.23
N PRO A 131 17.23 -23.70 -7.07
CA PRO A 131 17.92 -23.13 -5.92
C PRO A 131 17.79 -21.60 -5.82
N TYR A 132 17.52 -20.91 -6.93
CA TYR A 132 17.33 -19.46 -6.96
C TYR A 132 15.89 -19.00 -6.77
N THR A 133 14.94 -19.93 -6.56
CA THR A 133 13.51 -19.60 -6.41
C THR A 133 13.28 -18.60 -5.27
N PHE A 134 13.88 -18.82 -4.10
CA PHE A 134 13.71 -17.93 -2.95
C PHE A 134 14.26 -16.52 -3.22
N ALA A 135 15.41 -16.41 -3.87
CA ALA A 135 15.99 -15.12 -4.25
C ALA A 135 15.10 -14.37 -5.25
N ILE A 136 14.57 -15.06 -6.28
CA ILE A 136 13.67 -14.46 -7.28
C ILE A 136 12.38 -13.97 -6.62
N VAL A 137 11.75 -14.80 -5.78
CA VAL A 137 10.53 -14.41 -5.06
C VAL A 137 10.80 -13.25 -4.10
N GLY A 138 11.94 -13.26 -3.40
CA GLY A 138 12.36 -12.18 -2.51
C GLY A 138 12.58 -10.84 -3.24
N LEU A 139 13.27 -10.87 -4.38
CA LEU A 139 13.48 -9.68 -5.23
C LEU A 139 12.16 -9.15 -5.79
N THR A 140 11.30 -10.04 -6.28
CA THR A 140 9.98 -9.66 -6.81
C THR A 140 9.13 -9.02 -5.70
N THR A 141 9.14 -9.61 -4.50
CA THR A 141 8.45 -9.07 -3.32
C THR A 141 8.96 -7.69 -2.96
N SER A 142 10.29 -7.51 -2.95
CA SER A 142 10.92 -6.22 -2.63
C SER A 142 10.54 -5.12 -3.62
N ILE A 143 10.63 -5.43 -4.93
CA ILE A 143 10.21 -4.50 -5.99
C ILE A 143 8.73 -4.13 -5.82
N CYS A 144 7.88 -5.10 -5.51
CA CYS A 144 6.46 -4.84 -5.34
C CYS A 144 6.15 -3.98 -4.11
N LEU A 145 6.85 -4.17 -2.99
CA LEU A 145 6.69 -3.29 -1.82
C LEU A 145 7.04 -1.84 -2.15
N ILE A 146 8.05 -1.60 -3.00
CA ILE A 146 8.37 -0.26 -3.51
C ILE A 146 7.19 0.27 -4.36
N PHE A 147 6.65 -0.53 -5.29
CA PHE A 147 5.49 -0.12 -6.08
C PHE A 147 4.25 0.17 -5.23
N VAL A 148 3.98 -0.64 -4.21
CA VAL A 148 2.88 -0.43 -3.24
C VAL A 148 3.07 0.88 -2.50
N ALA A 149 4.28 1.19 -2.05
CA ALA A 149 4.58 2.47 -1.40
C ALA A 149 4.35 3.66 -2.36
N LEU A 150 4.87 3.57 -3.59
CA LEU A 150 4.69 4.60 -4.62
C LEU A 150 3.21 4.81 -4.99
N LEU A 151 2.46 3.71 -5.14
CA LEU A 151 1.03 3.76 -5.41
C LEU A 151 0.26 4.37 -4.24
N THR A 152 0.61 4.01 -3.00
CA THR A 152 -0.03 4.59 -1.81
C THR A 152 0.17 6.10 -1.76
N ILE A 153 1.35 6.59 -2.12
CA ILE A 153 1.66 8.02 -2.27
C ILE A 153 0.81 8.66 -3.38
N HIS A 154 0.73 8.01 -4.55
CA HIS A 154 -0.03 8.52 -5.68
C HIS A 154 -1.55 8.56 -5.41
N ILE A 155 -2.03 7.54 -4.69
CA ILE A 155 -3.43 7.34 -4.32
C ILE A 155 -3.86 8.36 -3.26
N THR A 156 -3.03 8.64 -2.26
CA THR A 156 -3.45 9.47 -1.11
C THR A 156 -3.27 10.97 -1.43
N PRO A 157 -4.34 11.71 -1.77
CA PRO A 157 -4.19 13.10 -2.24
C PRO A 157 -3.62 14.04 -1.16
N GLN A 158 -3.91 13.74 0.11
CA GLN A 158 -3.38 14.47 1.26
C GLN A 158 -1.85 14.32 1.35
N LEU A 159 -1.35 13.10 1.17
CA LEU A 159 0.08 12.80 1.20
C LEU A 159 0.79 13.47 0.02
N ARG A 160 0.21 13.38 -1.18
CA ARG A 160 0.72 14.08 -2.37
C ARG A 160 0.81 15.59 -2.17
N LYS A 161 -0.22 16.21 -1.59
CA LYS A 161 -0.21 17.66 -1.31
C LYS A 161 0.91 18.03 -0.33
N ASN A 162 1.08 17.26 0.74
CA ASN A 162 2.12 17.50 1.74
C ASN A 162 3.53 17.34 1.14
N ILE A 163 3.75 16.31 0.32
CA ILE A 163 5.02 16.09 -0.39
C ILE A 163 5.33 17.24 -1.34
N PHE A 164 4.32 17.72 -2.09
CA PHE A 164 4.49 18.84 -3.01
C PHE A 164 4.86 20.14 -2.28
N ILE A 165 4.21 20.44 -1.16
CA ILE A 165 4.53 21.61 -0.32
C ILE A 165 5.96 21.51 0.22
N PHE A 166 6.36 20.33 0.70
CA PHE A 166 7.71 20.09 1.20
C PHE A 166 8.77 20.28 0.10
N HIS A 167 8.54 19.74 -1.10
CA HIS A 167 9.45 19.89 -2.23
C HIS A 167 9.58 21.37 -2.66
N ASN A 168 8.47 22.11 -2.71
CA ASN A 168 8.48 23.53 -3.06
C ASN A 168 9.22 24.39 -2.02
N ARG A 169 9.07 24.07 -0.72
CA ARG A 169 9.84 24.73 0.35
C ARG A 169 11.35 24.49 0.21
N ARG A 170 11.76 23.26 -0.14
CA ARG A 170 13.17 22.92 -0.34
C ARG A 170 13.79 23.70 -1.51
N ASN A 171 13.09 23.80 -2.63
CA ASN A 171 13.59 24.56 -3.80
C ASN A 171 13.69 26.07 -3.50
N ASN A 172 12.73 26.63 -2.76
CA ASN A 172 12.78 28.05 -2.40
C ASN A 172 13.94 28.38 -1.43
N GLN A 173 14.30 27.48 -0.51
CA GLN A 173 15.46 27.69 0.37
C GLN A 173 16.79 27.70 -0.38
N ILE A 174 16.95 26.85 -1.40
CA ILE A 174 18.16 26.85 -2.24
C ILE A 174 18.28 28.17 -2.99
N ASN A 175 17.19 28.71 -3.54
CA ASN A 175 17.23 29.98 -4.27
C ASN A 175 17.56 31.20 -3.37
N VAL A 176 17.16 31.19 -2.09
CA VAL A 176 17.49 32.30 -1.16
C VAL A 176 18.97 32.34 -0.81
N GLN A 177 19.66 31.19 -0.78
CA GLN A 177 21.10 31.14 -0.47
C GLN A 177 22.01 31.50 -1.66
N VAL A 178 21.49 31.45 -2.88
CA VAL A 178 22.27 31.75 -4.10
C VAL A 178 22.13 33.21 -4.54
N ILE A 179 21.36 34.05 -3.84
CA ILE A 179 21.45 35.50 -4.02
C ILE A 179 22.78 35.92 -3.38
N PRO A 180 23.83 36.20 -4.18
CA PRO A 180 25.05 36.74 -3.61
C PRO A 180 24.63 38.04 -2.93
N GLN A 181 25.16 38.33 -1.74
CA GLN A 181 25.14 39.70 -1.24
C GLN A 181 25.81 40.55 -2.30
N LEU A 182 25.00 41.14 -3.17
CA LEU A 182 25.43 42.16 -4.09
C LEU A 182 25.78 43.30 -3.14
N ASP A 183 27.08 43.47 -2.89
CA ASP A 183 27.65 44.57 -2.13
C ASP A 183 27.13 45.85 -2.75
N LEU A 184 26.01 46.34 -2.20
CA LEU A 184 25.42 47.60 -2.57
C LEU A 184 26.49 48.64 -2.21
N PRO A 185 26.98 49.42 -3.19
CA PRO A 185 27.95 50.45 -2.90
C PRO A 185 27.33 51.37 -1.84
N MET A 186 28.03 51.44 -0.71
CA MET A 186 27.73 52.29 0.42
C MET A 186 27.72 53.74 -0.07
N ASN A 187 26.53 54.23 -0.42
CA ASN A 187 26.36 55.60 -0.91
C ASN A 187 26.45 56.54 0.29
N THR A 188 27.66 56.94 0.61
CA THR A 188 27.98 58.03 1.51
C THR A 188 27.73 59.37 0.80
N HIS A 189 26.53 59.92 0.91
CA HIS A 189 26.27 61.36 0.68
C HIS A 189 24.99 61.74 1.44
N ILE A 190 25.12 62.34 2.64
CA ILE A 190 25.14 63.79 2.94
C ILE A 190 23.82 64.46 2.60
N GLU A 191 23.12 64.98 3.62
CA GLU A 191 22.68 66.39 3.66
C GLU A 191 22.13 66.76 5.06
N THR A 192 22.99 67.39 5.85
CA THR A 192 22.63 68.30 6.94
C THR A 192 22.06 69.59 6.34
N ILE A 193 20.81 69.91 6.66
CA ILE A 193 20.26 71.26 6.46
C ILE A 193 19.86 71.80 7.84
N GLN A 194 20.55 72.87 8.24
CA GLN A 194 20.16 73.81 9.30
C GLN A 194 19.37 74.96 8.68
#